data_AF-A0A6G1G1A5-F1
#
_entry.id   AF-A0A6G1G1A5-F1
#
_cell.length_a   1.000
_cell.length_b   1.000
_cell.length_c   1.000
_cell.angle_alpha   90.00
_cell.angle_beta   90.00
_cell.angle_gamma   90.00
#
_symmetry.space_group_name_H-M   'P 1'
#
loop_
_entity.id
_entity.type
_entity.pdbx_description
1 polymer ?
#
loop_
_entity_poly.entity_id
_entity_poly.type
_entity_poly.pdbx_seq_one_letter_code
_entity_poly.pdbx_strand_id
1 'polypeptide(L)'
;MAEVVILAEILSHLPGPDISRSSTEWAVYKQMTVDQIRSLPATLRSRRKSKTLCSLHQGLQSSLLEDVLHVLFEQARATRPSNLPHSEAADVSDAFQQGLTSLFDELFTISRSWAIREPTGPQEVCAGCILSQIQTNRRTLISIRAGMLGRMRSEKLVKSRRLQFLNTWIDAYPHAEAAEIFRISDSIGDHLKNHLRAVRVQNKKEKRKQRKRKHRKHDGSLSSLKNLDEWFGSEFERRTTQRKGSESSEGLYVPLLCSASALDSAKEQDEESKWRRSSIYSTPSGY
;
A
#
# COMPACT_ATOMS: atom_id res chain seq x y z
N MET A 1 6.63 -6.12 -19.79
CA MET A 1 5.17 -5.99 -20.01
C MET A 1 4.62 -7.18 -20.77
N ALA A 2 5.18 -7.54 -21.94
CA ALA A 2 4.76 -8.74 -22.69
C ALA A 2 4.74 -10.01 -21.81
N GLU A 3 5.77 -10.24 -21.02
CA GLU A 3 5.88 -11.39 -20.11
C GLU A 3 4.72 -11.51 -19.10
N VAL A 4 4.25 -10.36 -18.66
CA VAL A 4 3.21 -10.23 -17.64
C VAL A 4 1.82 -10.45 -18.25
N VAL A 5 1.63 -10.05 -19.51
CA VAL A 5 0.43 -10.37 -20.30
C VAL A 5 0.33 -11.87 -20.52
N ILE A 6 1.43 -12.52 -20.87
CA ILE A 6 1.41 -13.97 -21.11
C ILE A 6 1.14 -14.74 -19.81
N LEU A 7 1.68 -14.30 -18.68
CA LEU A 7 1.34 -14.88 -17.38
C LEU A 7 -0.14 -14.70 -17.02
N ALA A 8 -0.73 -13.56 -17.35
CA ALA A 8 -2.16 -13.32 -17.17
C ALA A 8 -3.01 -14.33 -17.93
N GLU A 9 -2.66 -14.60 -19.18
CA GLU A 9 -3.37 -15.54 -20.02
C GLU A 9 -3.35 -16.95 -19.42
N ILE A 10 -2.17 -17.42 -19.01
CA ILE A 10 -1.97 -18.75 -18.41
C ILE A 10 -2.83 -18.96 -17.16
N LEU A 11 -2.94 -17.91 -16.34
CA LEU A 11 -3.61 -17.99 -15.05
C LEU A 11 -5.14 -17.78 -15.17
N SER A 12 -5.63 -17.33 -16.33
CA SER A 12 -7.02 -16.92 -16.57
C SER A 12 -8.02 -18.07 -16.65
N HIS A 13 -7.54 -19.27 -16.98
CA HIS A 13 -8.41 -20.40 -17.33
C HIS A 13 -8.86 -21.23 -16.13
N LEU A 14 -8.56 -20.81 -14.89
CA LEU A 14 -8.88 -21.60 -13.70
C LEU A 14 -10.41 -21.78 -13.60
N PRO A 15 -10.91 -23.03 -13.56
CA PRO A 15 -12.33 -23.28 -13.38
C PRO A 15 -12.82 -22.69 -12.06
N GLY A 16 -14.09 -22.26 -12.03
CA GLY A 16 -14.74 -21.76 -10.82
C GLY A 16 -14.68 -22.78 -9.66
N PRO A 17 -14.83 -22.31 -8.41
CA PRO A 17 -14.71 -23.15 -7.22
C PRO A 17 -15.72 -24.31 -7.17
N ASP A 18 -16.86 -24.18 -7.85
CA ASP A 18 -17.93 -25.17 -7.89
C ASP A 18 -17.65 -26.34 -8.84
N ILE A 19 -16.63 -26.20 -9.69
CA ILE A 19 -16.26 -27.22 -10.68
C ILE A 19 -15.41 -28.30 -10.00
N SER A 20 -15.92 -29.54 -10.01
CA SER A 20 -15.18 -30.68 -9.45
C SER A 20 -13.81 -30.84 -10.12
N ARG A 21 -12.78 -31.17 -9.33
CA ARG A 21 -11.43 -31.45 -9.85
C ARG A 21 -11.31 -32.72 -10.68
N SER A 22 -12.32 -33.61 -10.61
CA SER A 22 -12.43 -34.78 -11.48
C SER A 22 -13.20 -34.49 -12.77
N SER A 23 -13.73 -33.28 -12.95
CA SER A 23 -14.48 -32.90 -14.14
C SER A 23 -13.60 -32.83 -15.39
N THR A 24 -14.24 -32.99 -16.55
CA THR A 24 -13.63 -32.76 -17.85
C THR A 24 -13.09 -31.34 -17.99
N GLU A 25 -13.80 -30.34 -17.45
CA GLU A 25 -13.38 -28.93 -17.47
C GLU A 25 -12.05 -28.73 -16.74
N TRP A 26 -11.88 -29.37 -15.58
CA TRP A 26 -10.61 -29.32 -14.84
C TRP A 26 -9.46 -30.03 -15.58
N ALA A 27 -9.77 -31.11 -16.30
CA ALA A 27 -8.78 -31.79 -17.15
C ALA A 27 -8.35 -30.93 -18.35
N VAL A 28 -9.31 -30.26 -19.01
CA VAL A 28 -9.05 -29.31 -20.11
C VAL A 28 -8.19 -28.15 -19.60
N TYR A 29 -8.54 -27.56 -18.46
CA TYR A 29 -7.74 -26.52 -17.82
C TYR A 29 -6.29 -26.97 -17.60
N LYS A 30 -6.08 -28.13 -16.97
CA LYS A 30 -4.73 -28.66 -16.74
C LYS A 30 -3.92 -28.77 -18.03
N GLN A 31 -4.54 -29.32 -19.08
CA GLN A 31 -3.88 -29.52 -20.35
C GLN A 31 -3.51 -28.18 -21.00
N MET A 32 -4.45 -27.23 -21.04
CA MET A 32 -4.22 -25.88 -21.55
C MET A 32 -3.10 -25.16 -20.80
N THR A 33 -3.13 -25.17 -19.46
CA THR A 33 -2.08 -24.54 -18.64
C THR A 33 -0.71 -25.16 -18.94
N VAL A 34 -0.62 -26.48 -19.06
CA VAL A 34 0.65 -27.16 -19.38
C VAL A 34 1.16 -26.76 -20.76
N ASP A 35 0.29 -26.71 -21.76
CA ASP A 35 0.67 -26.37 -23.13
C ASP A 35 1.08 -24.91 -23.27
N GLN A 36 0.35 -23.99 -22.63
CA GLN A 36 0.73 -22.58 -22.58
C GLN A 36 2.06 -22.39 -21.84
N ILE A 37 2.28 -23.05 -20.70
CA ILE A 37 3.58 -23.01 -19.98
C ILE A 37 4.71 -23.54 -20.87
N ARG A 38 4.47 -24.59 -21.67
CA ARG A 38 5.48 -25.11 -22.60
C ARG A 38 5.81 -24.14 -23.73
N SER A 39 4.81 -23.40 -24.21
CA SER A 39 4.94 -22.39 -25.27
C SER A 39 5.66 -21.10 -24.83
N LEU A 40 5.80 -20.90 -23.52
CA LEU A 40 6.46 -19.72 -22.97
C LEU A 40 7.92 -19.56 -23.45
N PRO A 41 8.40 -18.32 -23.64
CA PRO A 41 9.82 -18.02 -23.80
C PRO A 41 10.67 -18.65 -22.68
N ALA A 42 11.89 -19.07 -23.02
CA ALA A 42 12.79 -19.70 -22.06
C ALA A 42 13.11 -18.81 -20.83
N THR A 43 12.98 -17.49 -20.96
CA THR A 43 13.16 -16.52 -19.88
C THR A 43 12.05 -16.52 -18.85
N LEU A 44 10.87 -17.10 -19.15
CA LEU A 44 9.72 -17.18 -18.24
C LEU A 44 9.45 -18.59 -17.74
N ARG A 45 10.09 -19.59 -18.37
CA ARG A 45 10.04 -20.96 -17.93
C ARG A 45 11.08 -21.22 -16.85
N SER A 46 10.70 -21.98 -15.84
CA SER A 46 11.67 -22.55 -14.92
C SER A 46 12.34 -23.75 -15.57
N ARG A 47 13.68 -23.76 -15.58
CA ARG A 47 14.47 -24.94 -16.01
C ARG A 47 14.55 -26.02 -14.93
N ARG A 48 14.19 -25.69 -13.69
CA ARG A 48 14.29 -26.59 -12.52
C ARG A 48 12.91 -26.82 -11.93
N LYS A 49 12.67 -28.01 -11.37
CA LYS A 49 11.46 -28.26 -10.58
C LYS A 49 11.47 -27.32 -9.38
N SER A 50 10.46 -26.46 -9.27
CA SER A 50 10.29 -25.61 -8.09
C SER A 50 9.81 -26.46 -6.92
N LYS A 51 10.34 -26.20 -5.72
CA LYS A 51 9.86 -26.78 -4.46
C LYS A 51 8.65 -26.01 -3.89
N THR A 52 8.36 -24.83 -4.42
CA THR A 52 7.29 -23.93 -3.92
C THR A 52 6.05 -23.93 -4.80
N LEU A 53 6.16 -24.46 -6.02
CA LEU A 53 5.08 -24.56 -6.99
C LEU A 53 4.59 -26.00 -7.14
N CYS A 54 3.28 -26.17 -7.26
CA CYS A 54 2.68 -27.47 -7.51
C CYS A 54 3.06 -28.01 -8.90
N SER A 55 2.78 -29.29 -9.13
CA SER A 55 3.11 -29.99 -10.38
C SER A 55 2.56 -29.31 -11.65
N LEU A 56 1.42 -28.61 -11.54
CA LEU A 56 0.82 -27.84 -12.65
C LEU A 56 1.62 -26.58 -12.99
N HIS A 57 2.07 -25.84 -11.97
CA HIS A 57 2.74 -24.54 -12.13
C HIS A 57 4.27 -24.62 -12.05
N GLN A 58 4.87 -25.79 -11.80
CA GLN A 58 6.33 -25.95 -11.62
C GLN A 58 7.17 -25.48 -12.82
N GLY A 59 6.57 -25.37 -14.01
CA GLY A 59 7.23 -24.86 -15.21
C GLY A 59 7.31 -23.33 -15.28
N LEU A 60 6.66 -22.60 -14.37
CA LEU A 60 6.73 -21.14 -14.23
C LEU A 60 7.88 -20.73 -13.29
N GLN A 61 8.39 -19.51 -13.46
CA GLN A 61 9.35 -18.93 -12.52
C GLN A 61 8.68 -18.57 -11.19
N SER A 62 9.07 -19.25 -10.10
CA SER A 62 8.47 -19.04 -8.78
C SER A 62 8.72 -17.64 -8.24
N SER A 63 9.92 -17.08 -8.41
CA SER A 63 10.26 -15.73 -7.95
C SER A 63 9.34 -14.68 -8.56
N LEU A 64 9.06 -14.79 -9.86
CA LEU A 64 8.18 -13.86 -10.56
C LEU A 64 6.74 -13.94 -10.04
N LEU A 65 6.21 -15.15 -9.81
CA LEU A 65 4.88 -15.32 -9.24
C LEU A 65 4.80 -14.79 -7.80
N GLU A 66 5.83 -15.04 -6.99
CA GLU A 66 5.93 -14.55 -5.61
C GLU A 66 6.02 -13.02 -5.58
N ASP A 67 6.80 -12.40 -6.47
CA ASP A 67 6.92 -10.94 -6.59
C ASP A 67 5.57 -10.30 -6.96
N VAL A 68 4.87 -10.88 -7.95
CA VAL A 68 3.53 -10.41 -8.35
C VAL A 68 2.56 -10.54 -7.19
N LEU A 69 2.53 -11.69 -6.53
CA LEU A 69 1.64 -11.94 -5.41
C LEU A 69 1.93 -10.99 -4.23
N HIS A 70 3.20 -10.76 -3.92
CA HIS A 70 3.63 -9.81 -2.91
C HIS A 70 3.12 -8.40 -3.23
N VAL A 71 3.28 -7.94 -4.46
CA VAL A 71 2.79 -6.63 -4.90
C VAL A 71 1.27 -6.52 -4.75
N LEU A 72 0.51 -7.54 -5.15
CA LEU A 72 -0.95 -7.55 -5.02
C LEU A 72 -1.38 -7.48 -3.55
N PHE A 73 -0.73 -8.24 -2.66
CA PHE A 73 -1.01 -8.18 -1.23
C PHE A 73 -0.56 -6.88 -0.56
N GLU A 74 0.55 -6.29 -1.00
CA GLU A 74 0.96 -4.96 -0.56
C GLU A 74 -0.11 -3.93 -0.93
N GLN A 75 -0.61 -3.99 -2.18
CA GLN A 75 -1.71 -3.11 -2.60
C GLN A 75 -2.97 -3.36 -1.76
N ALA A 76 -3.37 -4.62 -1.56
CA ALA A 76 -4.51 -5.03 -0.73
C ALA A 76 -4.42 -4.53 0.72
N ARG A 77 -3.24 -4.62 1.32
CA ARG A 77 -2.99 -4.10 2.67
C ARG A 77 -3.13 -2.60 2.71
N ALA A 78 -2.55 -1.90 1.74
CA ALA A 78 -2.64 -0.45 1.68
C ALA A 78 -4.06 0.07 1.39
N THR A 79 -4.96 -0.77 0.85
CA THR A 79 -6.35 -0.38 0.54
C THR A 79 -7.34 -0.67 1.66
N ARG A 80 -6.92 -1.44 2.68
CA ARG A 80 -7.81 -1.89 3.74
C ARG A 80 -8.47 -0.68 4.44
N PRO A 81 -9.80 -0.68 4.65
CA PRO A 81 -10.49 0.42 5.30
C PRO A 81 -9.92 0.80 6.68
N SER A 82 -9.45 -0.18 7.46
CA SER A 82 -8.78 0.06 8.75
C SER A 82 -7.48 0.87 8.65
N ASN A 83 -6.85 0.86 7.48
CA ASN A 83 -5.63 1.61 7.20
C ASN A 83 -5.93 2.95 6.53
N LEU A 84 -7.19 3.20 6.15
CA LEU A 84 -7.64 4.49 5.68
C LEU A 84 -7.84 5.40 6.89
N PRO A 85 -7.32 6.63 6.85
CA PRO A 85 -7.47 7.54 7.97
C PRO A 85 -8.97 7.86 8.16
N HIS A 86 -9.51 7.56 9.34
CA HIS A 86 -10.88 7.89 9.69
C HIS A 86 -11.10 9.41 9.65
N SER A 87 -12.20 9.82 9.01
CA SER A 87 -12.67 11.19 9.07
C SER A 87 -14.14 11.15 9.44
N GLU A 88 -14.47 11.72 10.60
CA GLU A 88 -15.85 12.00 11.03
C GLU A 88 -16.56 13.02 10.11
N ALA A 89 -15.82 13.70 9.23
CA ALA A 89 -16.31 14.81 8.42
C ALA A 89 -16.51 14.47 6.95
N ALA A 90 -16.09 13.28 6.51
CA ALA A 90 -16.45 12.78 5.20
C ALA A 90 -17.68 11.91 5.42
N ASP A 91 -18.87 12.43 5.10
CA ASP A 91 -20.12 11.67 4.95
C ASP A 91 -19.95 10.61 3.86
N VAL A 92 -19.16 9.60 4.16
CA VAL A 92 -19.06 8.38 3.39
C VAL A 92 -20.11 7.49 4.00
N SER A 93 -21.18 7.25 3.24
CA SER A 93 -22.25 6.33 3.64
C SER A 93 -21.66 5.06 4.24
N ASP A 94 -22.17 4.64 5.39
CA ASP A 94 -21.77 3.38 6.03
C ASP A 94 -21.87 2.20 5.07
N ALA A 95 -22.83 2.24 4.13
CA ALA A 95 -22.97 1.24 3.07
C ALA A 95 -21.77 1.19 2.12
N PHE A 96 -21.14 2.33 1.82
CA PHE A 96 -19.92 2.36 1.01
C PHE A 96 -18.72 1.82 1.80
N GLN A 97 -18.60 2.14 3.10
CA GLN A 97 -17.53 1.57 3.94
C GLN A 97 -17.69 0.06 4.13
N GLN A 98 -18.92 -0.43 4.32
CA GLN A 98 -19.24 -1.85 4.38
C GLN A 98 -18.98 -2.54 3.05
N GLY A 99 -19.37 -1.91 1.93
CA GLY A 99 -19.08 -2.40 0.58
C GLY A 99 -17.58 -2.52 0.32
N LEU A 100 -16.79 -1.50 0.68
CA LEU A 100 -15.33 -1.56 0.62
C LEU A 100 -14.76 -2.67 1.51
N THR A 101 -15.24 -2.79 2.75
CA THR A 101 -14.75 -3.79 3.70
C THR A 101 -14.99 -5.20 3.19
N SER A 102 -16.22 -5.49 2.74
CA SER A 102 -16.57 -6.79 2.13
C SER A 102 -15.71 -7.11 0.91
N LEU A 103 -15.49 -6.11 0.04
CA LEU A 103 -14.66 -6.23 -1.15
C LEU A 103 -13.19 -6.54 -0.83
N PHE A 104 -12.64 -5.98 0.25
CA PHE A 104 -11.25 -6.24 0.65
C PHE A 104 -11.10 -7.49 1.50
N ASP A 105 -12.09 -7.86 2.30
CA ASP A 105 -12.05 -9.07 3.15
C ASP A 105 -11.97 -10.36 2.32
N GLU A 106 -12.54 -10.38 1.12
CA GLU A 106 -12.43 -11.52 0.20
C GLU A 106 -10.97 -11.75 -0.23
N LEU A 107 -10.24 -10.68 -0.57
CA LEU A 107 -8.82 -10.73 -0.88
C LEU A 107 -7.95 -11.13 0.34
N PHE A 108 -8.34 -10.69 1.55
CA PHE A 108 -7.68 -11.14 2.77
C PHE A 108 -7.98 -12.59 3.12
N THR A 109 -9.16 -13.10 2.77
CA THR A 109 -9.52 -14.51 2.94
C THR A 109 -8.61 -15.38 2.06
N ILE A 110 -8.43 -15.00 0.79
CA ILE A 110 -7.46 -15.63 -0.12
C ILE A 110 -6.04 -15.55 0.45
N SER A 111 -5.65 -14.40 1.01
CA SER A 111 -4.33 -14.22 1.64
C SER A 111 -4.14 -15.06 2.91
N ARG A 112 -5.17 -15.23 3.74
CA ARG A 112 -5.11 -16.03 4.97
C ARG A 112 -5.08 -17.52 4.67
N SER A 113 -5.82 -17.98 3.67
CA SER A 113 -5.70 -19.38 3.20
C SER A 113 -4.30 -19.72 2.74
N TRP A 114 -3.49 -18.73 2.35
CA TRP A 114 -2.07 -18.90 2.05
C TRP A 114 -1.17 -18.93 3.29
N ALA A 115 -1.48 -18.14 4.32
CA ALA A 115 -0.70 -18.07 5.56
C ALA A 115 -0.83 -19.33 6.44
N ILE A 116 -1.97 -20.03 6.36
CA ILE A 116 -2.25 -21.26 7.16
C ILE A 116 -1.73 -22.50 6.43
N ARG A 117 -0.49 -22.43 5.89
CA ARG A 117 0.19 -23.63 5.37
C ARG A 117 0.48 -24.59 6.53
N GLU A 118 -0.43 -25.51 6.79
CA GLU A 118 -0.03 -26.79 7.37
C GLU A 118 0.60 -27.65 6.26
N PRO A 119 1.85 -28.15 6.42
CA PRO A 119 2.56 -28.91 5.40
C PRO A 119 2.01 -30.33 5.13
N THR A 120 0.83 -30.67 5.64
CA THR A 120 0.44 -32.07 5.89
C THR A 120 -0.65 -32.61 4.96
N GLY A 121 -1.04 -31.88 3.91
CA GLY A 121 -2.01 -32.33 2.90
C GLY A 121 -1.43 -32.52 1.49
N PRO A 122 -1.87 -33.52 0.71
CA PRO A 122 -1.35 -33.86 -0.62
C PRO A 122 -1.72 -32.86 -1.76
N GLN A 123 -2.15 -31.63 -1.43
CA GLN A 123 -2.62 -30.67 -2.42
C GLN A 123 -2.03 -29.28 -2.16
N GLU A 124 -0.82 -29.07 -2.66
CA GLU A 124 -0.05 -27.84 -2.52
C GLU A 124 -0.72 -26.68 -3.29
N VAL A 125 -1.38 -25.76 -2.57
CA VAL A 125 -1.73 -24.45 -3.13
C VAL A 125 -0.44 -23.63 -3.25
N CYS A 126 -0.05 -23.31 -4.48
CA CYS A 126 1.13 -22.51 -4.78
C CYS A 126 0.79 -21.07 -5.21
N ALA A 127 1.81 -20.23 -5.37
CA ALA A 127 1.64 -18.84 -5.83
C ALA A 127 0.85 -18.74 -7.15
N GLY A 128 1.09 -19.65 -8.10
CA GLY A 128 0.32 -19.72 -9.35
C GLY A 128 -1.18 -19.98 -9.12
N CYS A 129 -1.51 -20.96 -8.28
CA CYS A 129 -2.91 -21.25 -7.94
C CYS A 129 -3.62 -20.04 -7.32
N ILE A 130 -2.92 -19.30 -6.45
CA ILE A 130 -3.47 -18.12 -5.77
C ILE A 130 -3.69 -17.00 -6.78
N LEU A 131 -2.70 -16.74 -7.65
CA LEU A 131 -2.83 -15.71 -8.67
C LEU A 131 -3.98 -16.01 -9.63
N SER A 132 -4.16 -17.28 -10.01
CA SER A 132 -5.33 -17.72 -10.77
C SER A 132 -6.64 -17.48 -10.03
N GLN A 133 -6.73 -17.78 -8.73
CA GLN A 133 -7.92 -17.49 -7.92
C GLN A 133 -8.22 -15.99 -7.83
N ILE A 134 -7.19 -15.16 -7.65
CA ILE A 134 -7.33 -13.70 -7.65
C ILE A 134 -7.85 -13.24 -9.01
N GLN A 135 -7.28 -13.78 -10.09
CA GLN A 135 -7.64 -13.39 -11.44
C GLN A 135 -9.07 -13.77 -11.80
N THR A 136 -9.55 -14.94 -11.41
CA THR A 136 -10.92 -15.37 -11.73
C THR A 136 -11.98 -14.74 -10.83
N ASN A 137 -11.56 -14.11 -9.72
CA ASN A 137 -12.44 -13.43 -8.80
C ASN A 137 -12.63 -11.95 -9.19
N ARG A 138 -13.75 -11.66 -9.86
CA ARG A 138 -14.12 -10.31 -10.31
C ARG A 138 -14.13 -9.28 -9.18
N ARG A 139 -14.68 -9.64 -8.01
CA ARG A 139 -14.74 -8.75 -6.85
C ARG A 139 -13.35 -8.38 -6.38
N THR A 140 -12.45 -9.36 -6.31
CA THR A 140 -11.06 -9.15 -5.92
C THR A 140 -10.34 -8.21 -6.90
N LEU A 141 -10.51 -8.38 -8.22
CA LEU A 141 -9.95 -7.47 -9.22
C LEU A 141 -10.49 -6.05 -9.08
N ILE A 142 -11.80 -5.89 -8.85
CA ILE A 142 -12.45 -4.59 -8.60
C ILE A 142 -11.79 -3.92 -7.38
N SER A 143 -11.64 -4.64 -6.27
CA SER A 143 -11.07 -4.14 -5.02
C SER A 143 -9.63 -3.65 -5.21
N ILE A 144 -8.77 -4.47 -5.81
CA ILE A 144 -7.36 -4.14 -6.04
C ILE A 144 -7.28 -2.91 -6.95
N ARG A 145 -8.03 -2.89 -8.05
CA ARG A 145 -7.97 -1.81 -9.04
C ARG A 145 -8.48 -0.49 -8.44
N ALA A 146 -9.67 -0.49 -7.86
CA ALA A 146 -10.25 0.70 -7.22
C ALA A 146 -9.32 1.27 -6.15
N GLY A 147 -8.74 0.38 -5.36
CA GLY A 147 -7.76 0.72 -4.37
C GLY A 147 -6.49 1.40 -4.87
N MET A 148 -5.95 0.92 -5.99
CA MET A 148 -4.83 1.55 -6.67
C MET A 148 -5.23 2.93 -7.22
N LEU A 149 -6.39 3.02 -7.88
CA LEU A 149 -6.92 4.28 -8.41
C LEU A 149 -7.11 5.34 -7.33
N GLY A 150 -7.65 4.94 -6.18
CA GLY A 150 -7.91 5.84 -5.05
C GLY A 150 -6.65 6.49 -4.47
N ARG A 151 -5.54 5.74 -4.42
CA ARG A 151 -4.29 6.23 -3.81
C ARG A 151 -3.37 6.96 -4.77
N MET A 152 -3.35 6.56 -6.04
CA MET A 152 -2.37 7.06 -6.99
C MET A 152 -2.69 8.48 -7.45
N ARG A 153 -1.64 9.30 -7.66
CA ARG A 153 -1.78 10.59 -8.33
C ARG A 153 -2.05 10.35 -9.82
N SER A 154 -2.87 11.19 -10.44
CA SER A 154 -3.26 11.10 -11.87
C SER A 154 -2.07 10.93 -12.81
N GLU A 155 -0.98 11.65 -12.58
CA GLU A 155 0.25 11.56 -13.37
C GLU A 155 0.97 10.20 -13.24
N LYS A 156 0.92 9.57 -12.06
CA LYS A 156 1.56 8.27 -11.79
C LYS A 156 0.70 7.11 -12.27
N LEU A 157 -0.62 7.30 -12.43
CA LEU A 157 -1.56 6.27 -12.86
C LEU A 157 -1.25 5.75 -14.27
N VAL A 158 -1.11 6.66 -15.24
CA VAL A 158 -0.91 6.32 -16.66
C VAL A 158 0.36 5.49 -16.89
N LYS A 159 1.40 5.72 -16.07
CA LYS A 159 2.70 5.05 -16.17
C LYS A 159 2.84 3.82 -15.25
N SER A 160 1.79 3.47 -14.51
CA SER A 160 1.85 2.40 -13.52
C SER A 160 1.86 1.03 -14.18
N ARG A 161 3.03 0.38 -14.22
CA ARG A 161 3.15 -1.02 -14.67
C ARG A 161 2.25 -1.96 -13.88
N ARG A 162 2.08 -1.71 -12.57
CA ARG A 162 1.19 -2.50 -11.69
C ARG A 162 -0.28 -2.39 -12.11
N LEU A 163 -0.73 -1.20 -12.52
CA LEU A 163 -2.11 -1.00 -12.96
C LEU A 163 -2.32 -1.56 -14.37
N GLN A 164 -1.34 -1.40 -15.27
CA GLN A 164 -1.40 -2.00 -16.61
C GLN A 164 -1.46 -3.53 -16.53
N PHE A 165 -0.72 -4.15 -15.61
CA PHE A 165 -0.83 -5.57 -15.32
C PHE A 165 -2.25 -5.96 -14.95
N LEU A 166 -2.84 -5.26 -13.98
CA LEU A 166 -4.18 -5.56 -13.51
C LEU A 166 -5.24 -5.31 -14.59
N ASN A 167 -5.08 -4.26 -15.40
CA ASN A 167 -5.96 -4.01 -16.55
C ASN A 167 -5.87 -5.16 -17.55
N THR A 168 -4.68 -5.70 -17.82
CA THR A 168 -4.52 -6.86 -18.69
C THR A 168 -5.25 -8.09 -18.15
N TRP A 169 -5.23 -8.30 -16.84
CA TRP A 169 -6.01 -9.37 -16.18
C TRP A 169 -7.52 -9.19 -16.39
N ILE A 170 -7.98 -7.95 -16.34
CA ILE A 170 -9.39 -7.61 -16.55
C ILE A 170 -9.75 -7.75 -18.04
N ASP A 171 -8.87 -7.35 -18.96
CA ASP A 171 -9.07 -7.47 -20.41
C ASP A 171 -9.16 -8.92 -20.89
N ALA A 172 -8.68 -9.89 -20.08
CA ALA A 172 -8.84 -11.31 -20.37
C ALA A 172 -10.29 -11.81 -20.17
N TYR A 173 -11.16 -11.03 -19.52
CA TYR A 173 -12.59 -11.35 -19.41
C TYR A 173 -13.34 -11.04 -20.71
N PRO A 174 -14.53 -11.63 -20.93
CA PRO A 174 -15.43 -11.20 -21.99
C PRO A 174 -15.66 -9.68 -21.94
N HIS A 175 -15.74 -9.02 -23.11
CA HIS A 175 -15.74 -7.57 -23.22
C HIS A 175 -16.77 -6.87 -22.30
N ALA A 176 -17.99 -7.40 -22.22
CA ALA A 176 -19.03 -6.86 -21.35
C ALA A 176 -18.69 -6.96 -19.85
N GLU A 177 -18.05 -8.05 -19.44
CA GLU A 177 -17.63 -8.26 -18.05
C GLU A 177 -16.42 -7.39 -17.68
N ALA A 178 -15.44 -7.29 -18.58
CA ALA A 178 -14.29 -6.41 -18.44
C ALA A 178 -14.73 -4.95 -18.29
N ALA A 179 -15.63 -4.48 -19.18
CA ALA A 179 -16.19 -3.13 -19.12
C ALA A 179 -16.88 -2.84 -17.79
N GLU A 180 -17.63 -3.80 -17.26
CA GLU A 180 -18.29 -3.66 -15.96
C GLU A 180 -17.30 -3.59 -14.80
N ILE A 181 -16.25 -4.44 -14.81
CA ILE A 181 -15.17 -4.38 -13.82
C ILE A 181 -14.50 -3.00 -13.85
N PHE A 182 -14.17 -2.47 -15.03
CA PHE A 182 -13.60 -1.13 -15.19
C PHE A 182 -14.52 -0.06 -14.63
N ARG A 183 -15.79 -0.05 -15.03
CA ARG A 183 -16.79 0.94 -14.60
C ARG A 183 -16.96 0.97 -13.08
N ILE A 184 -17.14 -0.19 -12.44
CA ILE A 184 -17.29 -0.28 -10.98
C ILE A 184 -16.02 0.19 -10.29
N SER A 185 -14.85 -0.32 -10.72
CA SER A 185 -13.60 0.00 -10.04
C SER A 185 -13.15 1.45 -10.25
N ASP A 186 -13.47 2.09 -11.39
CA ASP A 186 -13.27 3.53 -11.60
C ASP A 186 -14.13 4.35 -10.63
N SER A 187 -15.42 4.03 -10.53
CA SER A 187 -16.35 4.71 -9.61
C SER A 187 -15.87 4.61 -8.16
N ILE A 188 -15.57 3.40 -7.68
CA ILE A 188 -15.07 3.18 -6.32
C ILE A 188 -13.71 3.89 -6.12
N GLY A 189 -12.83 3.83 -7.13
CA GLY A 189 -11.53 4.49 -7.11
C GLY A 189 -11.63 6.00 -6.96
N ASP A 190 -12.52 6.65 -7.69
CA ASP A 190 -12.76 8.09 -7.59
C ASP A 190 -13.37 8.49 -6.25
N HIS A 191 -14.32 7.70 -5.73
CA HIS A 191 -14.85 7.91 -4.38
C HIS A 191 -13.74 7.80 -3.32
N LEU A 192 -12.90 6.77 -3.39
CA LEU A 192 -11.78 6.58 -2.48
C LEU A 192 -10.76 7.72 -2.57
N LYS A 193 -10.45 8.18 -3.80
CA LYS A 193 -9.55 9.30 -4.05
C LYS A 193 -10.07 10.60 -3.43
N ASN A 194 -11.35 10.88 -3.59
CA ASN A 194 -11.99 12.06 -3.02
C ASN A 194 -12.01 12.01 -1.49
N HIS A 195 -12.35 10.86 -0.92
CA HIS A 195 -12.28 10.65 0.52
C HIS A 195 -10.86 10.88 1.07
N LEU A 196 -9.84 10.25 0.47
CA LEU A 196 -8.45 10.42 0.88
C LEU A 196 -7.97 11.87 0.76
N ARG A 197 -8.45 12.61 -0.25
CA ARG A 197 -8.17 14.06 -0.37
C ARG A 197 -8.82 14.85 0.76
N ALA A 198 -10.09 14.60 1.07
CA ALA A 198 -10.81 15.28 2.15
C ALA A 198 -10.10 15.07 3.49
N VAL A 199 -9.73 13.82 3.80
CA VAL A 199 -9.00 13.50 5.03
C VAL A 199 -7.65 14.23 5.12
N ARG A 200 -6.88 14.28 4.02
CA ARG A 200 -5.61 15.03 3.98
C ARG A 200 -5.80 16.52 4.25
N VAL A 201 -6.85 17.14 3.68
CA VAL A 201 -7.17 18.56 3.91
C VAL A 201 -7.54 18.79 5.37
N GLN A 202 -8.37 17.92 5.96
CA GLN A 202 -8.75 18.01 7.37
C GLN A 202 -7.53 17.88 8.29
N ASN A 203 -6.69 16.86 8.08
CA ASN A 203 -5.46 16.67 8.85
C ASN A 203 -4.52 17.88 8.77
N LYS A 204 -4.43 18.53 7.60
CA LYS A 204 -3.67 19.77 7.42
C LYS A 204 -4.28 20.94 8.21
N LYS A 205 -5.61 21.08 8.21
CA LYS A 205 -6.32 22.10 9.00
C LYS A 205 -6.10 21.88 10.50
N GLU A 206 -6.21 20.64 10.98
CA GLU A 206 -6.05 20.33 12.40
C GLU A 206 -4.61 20.54 12.88
N LYS A 207 -3.61 20.09 12.11
CA LYS A 207 -2.20 20.38 12.39
C LYS A 207 -1.93 21.89 12.45
N ARG A 208 -2.55 22.70 11.59
CA ARG A 208 -2.44 24.18 11.63
C ARG A 208 -3.10 24.76 12.89
N LYS A 209 -4.28 24.28 13.29
CA LYS A 209 -4.94 24.71 14.54
C LYS A 209 -4.08 24.37 15.76
N GLN A 210 -3.54 23.16 15.83
CA GLN A 210 -2.64 22.75 16.91
C GLN A 210 -1.38 23.61 16.97
N ARG A 211 -0.75 23.93 15.83
CA ARG A 211 0.39 24.86 15.78
C ARG A 211 0.02 26.26 16.29
N LYS A 212 -1.13 26.81 15.89
CA LYS A 212 -1.62 28.12 16.39
C LYS A 212 -1.89 28.11 17.90
N ARG A 213 -2.46 27.01 18.43
CA ARG A 213 -2.69 26.84 19.88
C ARG A 213 -1.36 26.79 20.65
N LYS A 214 -0.36 26.07 20.13
CA LYS A 214 0.98 26.02 20.73
C LYS A 214 1.65 27.40 20.73
N HIS A 215 1.58 28.13 19.62
CA HIS A 215 2.14 29.48 19.51
C HIS A 215 1.49 30.45 20.50
N ARG A 216 0.15 30.47 20.59
CA ARG A 216 -0.58 31.30 21.56
C ARG A 216 -0.23 30.98 23.02
N LYS A 217 0.01 29.70 23.35
CA LYS A 217 0.45 29.30 24.70
C LYS A 217 1.88 29.78 24.98
N HIS A 218 2.77 29.73 24.00
CA HIS A 218 4.13 30.24 24.12
C HIS A 218 4.15 31.77 24.28
N ASP A 219 3.36 32.49 23.47
CA ASP A 219 3.21 33.95 23.60
C ASP A 219 2.59 34.35 24.94
N GLY A 220 1.56 33.61 25.39
CA GLY A 220 0.95 33.79 26.70
C GLY A 220 1.94 33.57 27.86
N SER A 221 2.81 32.57 27.72
CA SER A 221 3.89 32.30 28.69
C SER A 221 4.97 33.39 28.68
N LEU A 222 5.30 33.96 27.51
CA LEU A 222 6.24 35.09 27.41
C LEU A 222 5.64 36.39 27.95
N SER A 223 4.35 36.65 27.76
CA SER A 223 3.68 37.78 28.42
C SER A 223 3.61 37.60 29.94
N SER A 224 3.48 36.36 30.43
CA SER A 224 3.56 36.07 31.87
C SER A 224 4.97 36.25 32.44
N LEU A 225 6.01 35.97 31.65
CA LEU A 225 7.41 36.24 32.03
C LEU A 225 7.75 37.73 32.00
N LYS A 226 7.18 38.51 31.07
CA LYS A 226 7.33 39.98 31.06
C LYS A 226 6.70 40.65 32.28
N ASN A 227 5.56 40.15 32.76
CA ASN A 227 4.98 40.60 34.03
C ASN A 227 5.84 40.17 35.24
N LEU A 228 6.56 39.04 35.14
CA LEU A 228 7.54 38.65 36.16
C LEU A 228 8.77 39.56 36.14
N ASP A 229 9.28 39.99 34.98
CA ASP A 229 10.38 40.97 34.90
C ASP A 229 9.95 42.36 35.42
N GLU A 230 8.72 42.81 35.17
CA GLU A 230 8.19 44.03 35.80
C GLU A 230 8.02 43.86 37.33
N TRP A 231 7.56 42.70 37.77
CA TRP A 231 7.43 42.40 39.20
C TRP A 231 8.80 42.32 39.89
N PHE A 232 9.77 41.59 39.30
CA PHE A 232 11.15 41.53 39.76
C PHE A 232 11.85 42.88 39.67
N GLY A 233 11.58 43.70 38.65
CA GLY A 233 12.08 45.08 38.58
C GLY A 233 11.57 45.92 39.76
N SER A 234 10.27 45.86 40.04
CA SER A 234 9.64 46.58 41.16
C SER A 234 10.04 46.04 42.55
N GLU A 235 10.41 44.77 42.65
CA GLU A 235 10.84 44.14 43.91
C GLU A 235 12.36 44.29 44.12
N PHE A 236 13.15 44.31 43.05
CA PHE A 236 14.58 44.61 43.06
C PHE A 236 14.84 46.09 43.38
N GLU A 237 14.05 47.03 42.86
CA GLU A 237 14.10 48.44 43.27
C GLU A 237 13.74 48.64 44.76
N ARG A 238 12.77 47.87 45.28
CA ARG A 238 12.45 47.85 46.72
C ARG A 238 13.58 47.27 47.58
N ARG A 239 14.30 46.25 47.09
CA ARG A 239 15.43 45.64 47.83
C ARG A 239 16.73 46.44 47.71
N THR A 240 16.98 47.13 46.59
CA THR A 240 18.19 47.95 46.40
C THR A 240 18.11 49.29 47.16
N THR A 241 16.91 49.87 47.31
CA THR A 241 16.70 50.98 48.25
C THR A 241 16.89 50.56 49.71
N GLN A 242 16.72 49.27 50.04
CA GLN A 242 16.93 48.73 51.38
C GLN A 242 18.35 48.14 51.60
N ARG A 243 19.15 47.96 50.54
CA ARG A 243 20.53 47.46 50.59
C ARG A 243 21.51 48.41 49.89
N LYS A 244 21.61 49.63 50.41
CA LYS A 244 22.93 50.26 50.55
C LYS A 244 23.64 49.56 51.70
N GLY A 245 24.27 48.43 51.39
CA GLY A 245 25.03 47.66 52.36
C GLY A 245 25.41 46.31 51.78
N SER A 246 26.70 46.14 51.48
CA SER A 246 27.44 44.90 51.21
C SER A 246 27.39 44.32 49.79
N GLU A 247 28.58 44.31 49.18
CA GLU A 247 29.03 43.73 47.91
C GLU A 247 29.16 42.19 47.94
N SER A 248 28.99 41.53 46.78
CA SER A 248 30.02 40.71 46.08
C SER A 248 29.44 39.62 45.12
N SER A 249 30.03 39.60 43.92
CA SER A 249 30.36 38.51 42.97
C SER A 249 29.33 37.53 42.36
N GLU A 250 29.20 37.66 41.03
CA GLU A 250 29.37 36.67 39.92
C GLU A 250 28.50 35.40 39.76
N GLY A 251 27.97 35.20 38.53
CA GLY A 251 27.58 33.87 38.00
C GLY A 251 26.65 33.86 36.77
N LEU A 252 27.15 33.34 35.63
CA LEU A 252 26.58 33.26 34.26
C LEU A 252 25.46 32.21 34.04
N TYR A 253 24.55 32.41 33.05
CA TYR A 253 23.86 31.31 32.36
C TYR A 253 23.31 31.68 30.95
N VAL A 254 23.40 30.75 29.99
CA VAL A 254 22.87 30.81 28.59
C VAL A 254 22.16 29.48 28.25
N PRO A 255 21.03 29.44 27.50
CA PRO A 255 20.30 28.21 27.20
C PRO A 255 20.57 27.60 25.80
N LEU A 256 20.47 26.27 25.70
CA LEU A 256 20.58 25.46 24.46
C LEU A 256 19.21 24.85 24.07
N LEU A 257 18.80 25.00 22.80
CA LEU A 257 17.64 24.34 22.18
C LEU A 257 18.09 23.53 20.96
N CYS A 258 17.60 22.29 20.83
CA CYS A 258 17.76 21.47 19.62
C CYS A 258 16.41 20.83 19.27
N SER A 259 15.96 20.94 18.01
CA SER A 259 14.67 20.45 17.53
C SER A 259 14.82 19.42 16.40
N ALA A 260 14.29 18.21 16.64
CA ALA A 260 14.22 17.09 15.71
C ALA A 260 12.97 17.19 14.82
N SER A 261 13.12 17.32 13.49
CA SER A 261 11.99 17.18 12.55
C SER A 261 12.35 16.74 11.12
N ALA A 262 13.53 16.13 10.91
CA ALA A 262 14.01 15.75 9.56
C ALA A 262 13.88 14.26 9.19
N LEU A 263 13.18 13.44 9.97
CA LEU A 263 13.24 11.97 9.81
C LEU A 263 12.17 11.32 8.91
N ASP A 264 11.07 12.01 8.57
CA ASP A 264 9.95 11.36 7.88
C ASP A 264 10.02 11.39 6.34
N SER A 265 10.79 12.29 5.74
CA SER A 265 10.87 12.40 4.26
C SER A 265 11.90 11.46 3.61
N ALA A 266 12.80 10.86 4.40
CA ALA A 266 13.87 9.99 3.90
C ALA A 266 13.39 8.56 3.60
N LYS A 267 12.31 8.08 4.24
CA LYS A 267 11.83 6.69 4.07
C LYS A 267 11.14 6.41 2.73
N GLU A 268 10.57 7.41 2.07
CA GLU A 268 9.76 7.20 0.86
C GLU A 268 10.61 7.18 -0.43
N GLN A 269 11.81 7.78 -0.44
CA GLN A 269 12.73 7.76 -1.58
C GLN A 269 13.61 6.50 -1.64
N ASP A 270 13.81 5.81 -0.51
CA ASP A 270 14.62 4.59 -0.43
C ASP A 270 13.92 3.39 -1.10
N GLU A 271 12.59 3.30 -1.02
CA GLU A 271 11.81 2.19 -1.58
C GLU A 271 11.72 2.23 -3.12
N GLU A 272 11.67 3.41 -3.75
CA GLU A 272 11.69 3.54 -5.22
C GLU A 272 13.10 3.23 -5.79
N SER A 273 14.14 3.40 -4.98
CA SER A 273 15.53 3.07 -5.32
C SER A 273 15.81 1.56 -5.30
N LYS A 274 15.15 0.80 -4.42
CA LYS A 274 15.24 -0.68 -4.38
C LYS A 274 14.71 -1.32 -5.66
N TRP A 275 13.62 -0.80 -6.23
CA TRP A 275 13.09 -1.28 -7.51
C TRP A 275 14.02 -1.07 -8.70
N ARG A 276 14.79 0.03 -8.72
CA ARG A 276 15.78 0.26 -9.78
C ARG A 276 16.95 -0.73 -9.68
N ARG A 277 17.39 -1.08 -8.47
CA ARG A 277 18.52 -2.01 -8.28
C ARG A 277 18.16 -3.46 -8.65
N SER A 278 16.93 -3.90 -8.41
CA SER A 278 16.47 -5.23 -8.84
C SER A 278 16.29 -5.36 -10.36
N SER A 279 16.19 -4.25 -11.09
CA SER A 279 16.00 -4.22 -12.54
C SER A 279 17.32 -4.20 -13.35
N ILE A 280 18.49 -4.15 -12.72
CA ILE A 280 19.79 -3.97 -13.41
C ILE A 280 20.51 -5.31 -13.70
N TYR A 281 20.02 -6.46 -13.23
CA TYR A 281 20.62 -7.77 -13.54
C TYR A 281 20.20 -8.34 -14.90
N SER A 282 20.26 -7.54 -15.96
CA SER A 282 20.03 -7.99 -17.35
C SER A 282 20.84 -7.17 -18.36
N THR A 283 22.16 -7.24 -18.27
CA THR A 283 23.05 -7.02 -19.42
C THR A 283 23.93 -8.24 -19.55
N PRO A 284 23.84 -9.02 -20.65
CA PRO A 284 24.87 -9.98 -20.99
C PRO A 284 26.12 -9.18 -21.40
N SER A 285 27.20 -9.33 -20.64
CA SER A 285 28.54 -9.02 -21.14
C SER A 285 28.82 -10.00 -22.26
N GLY A 286 28.93 -9.50 -23.50
CA GLY A 286 29.38 -10.32 -24.62
C GLY A 286 30.82 -10.77 -24.40
N TYR A 287 31.01 -12.09 -24.51
CA TYR A 287 32.12 -12.79 -25.16
C TYR A 287 31.63 -14.19 -25.50
#